data_AF-A0A402BBN5-F1
#
_entry.id   AF-A0A402BBN5-F1
#
_cell.length_a   1.000
_cell.length_b   1.000
_cell.length_c   1.000
_cell.angle_alpha   90.00
_cell.angle_beta   90.00
_cell.angle_gamma   90.00
#
_symmetry.space_group_name_H-M   'P 1'
#
loop_
_entity.id
_entity.type
_entity.pdbx_description
1 polymer ?
#
loop_
_entity_poly.entity_id
_entity_poly.type
_entity_poly.pdbx_seq_one_letter_code
_entity_poly.pdbx_strand_id
1 'polypeptide(L)'
;MHNHIHGILTIEIEDPEVKSVIEMICGYKSCAANAWLRYIKENNIDLPGKIWQSKFYDHIIRGEQDFKAQHTYILNNPAVFEERRHAQANEKERKQSQSKDQEQSTNEVESDEEL
;
A
#
# COMPACT_ATOMS: atom_id res chain seq x y z
N MET A 1 -6.58 -0.99 1.20
CA MET A 1 -5.60 -0.75 0.12
C MET A 1 -5.21 -2.07 -0.53
N HIS A 2 -4.75 -2.04 -1.78
CA HIS A 2 -4.46 -3.26 -2.55
C HIS A 2 -3.10 -3.92 -2.25
N ASN A 3 -2.20 -3.24 -1.53
CA ASN A 3 -0.82 -3.70 -1.30
C ASN A 3 -0.41 -3.86 0.17
N HIS A 4 -1.27 -3.51 1.13
CA HIS A 4 -1.05 -3.72 2.56
C HIS A 4 -2.36 -3.75 3.34
N ILE A 5 -2.28 -4.25 4.57
CA ILE A 5 -3.42 -4.43 5.48
C ILE A 5 -3.21 -3.53 6.69
N HIS A 6 -4.29 -2.88 7.13
CA HIS A 6 -4.39 -2.24 8.45
C HIS A 6 -5.41 -3.00 9.28
N GLY A 7 -5.16 -3.12 10.57
CA GLY A 7 -6.08 -3.77 11.51
C GLY A 7 -5.86 -3.27 12.93
N ILE A 8 -6.90 -3.36 13.74
CA ILE A 8 -6.85 -3.10 15.18
C ILE A 8 -6.95 -4.46 15.87
N LEU A 9 -6.04 -4.72 16.81
CA LEU A 9 -6.04 -5.92 17.63
C LEU A 9 -6.34 -5.54 19.07
N THR A 10 -7.37 -6.16 19.65
CA THR A 10 -7.61 -6.12 21.09
C THR A 10 -7.01 -7.38 21.69
N ILE A 11 -6.09 -7.23 22.64
CA ILE A 11 -5.44 -8.35 23.32
C ILE A 11 -5.94 -8.33 24.76
N GLU A 12 -6.74 -9.32 25.11
CA GLU A 12 -7.19 -9.56 26.47
C GLU A 12 -6.18 -10.54 27.11
N ILE A 13 -5.49 -10.06 28.14
CA ILE A 13 -4.44 -10.83 28.81
C ILE A 13 -5.10 -11.51 30.02
N GLU A 14 -5.40 -12.80 29.88
CA GLU A 14 -5.90 -13.61 30.99
C GLU A 14 -4.92 -14.73 31.41
N ASP A 15 -3.84 -14.97 30.64
CA ASP A 15 -2.98 -16.15 30.79
C ASP A 15 -1.48 -15.78 30.92
N PRO A 16 -0.71 -16.41 31.83
CA PRO A 16 0.75 -16.25 31.91
C PRO A 16 1.55 -16.72 30.66
N GLU A 17 1.00 -17.52 29.74
CA GLU A 17 1.65 -17.90 28.47
C GLU A 17 1.48 -16.90 27.32
N VAL A 18 1.07 -15.65 27.63
CA VAL A 18 0.79 -14.61 26.62
C VAL A 18 1.91 -14.45 25.60
N LYS A 19 1.55 -14.67 24.35
CA LYS A 19 2.39 -14.40 23.18
C LYS A 19 2.52 -12.91 22.97
N SER A 20 3.73 -12.47 22.67
CA SER A 20 3.97 -11.09 22.27
C SER A 20 3.22 -10.75 20.97
N VAL A 21 2.91 -9.46 20.77
CA VAL A 21 2.34 -8.95 19.50
C VAL A 21 3.18 -9.42 18.31
N ILE A 22 4.50 -9.43 18.46
CA ILE A 22 5.44 -9.88 17.42
C ILE A 22 5.18 -11.36 17.07
N GLU A 23 5.05 -12.24 18.06
CA GLU A 23 4.76 -13.66 17.82
C GLU A 23 3.41 -13.85 17.15
N MET A 24 2.37 -13.11 17.57
CA MET A 24 1.04 -13.17 16.96
C MET A 24 1.08 -12.77 15.49
N ILE A 25 1.73 -11.65 15.15
CA ILE A 25 1.85 -11.15 13.77
C ILE A 25 2.73 -12.08 12.92
N CYS A 26 3.82 -12.63 13.48
CA CYS A 26 4.66 -13.62 12.80
C CYS A 26 3.87 -14.89 12.48
N GLY A 27 3.09 -15.40 13.44
CA GLY A 27 2.20 -16.54 13.25
C GLY A 27 1.18 -16.29 12.15
N TYR A 28 0.49 -15.14 12.20
CA TYR A 28 -0.46 -14.73 11.16
C TYR A 28 0.19 -14.68 9.76
N LYS A 29 1.32 -13.98 9.62
CA LYS A 29 2.05 -13.87 8.34
C LYS A 29 2.45 -15.24 7.80
N SER A 30 2.92 -16.14 8.68
CA SER A 30 3.29 -17.51 8.32
C SER A 30 2.09 -18.32 7.82
N CYS A 31 0.98 -18.31 8.56
CA CYS A 31 -0.24 -19.00 8.18
C CYS A 31 -0.77 -18.51 6.82
N ALA A 32 -0.84 -17.20 6.61
CA ALA A 32 -1.31 -16.60 5.36
C ALA A 32 -0.36 -16.91 4.18
N ALA A 33 0.96 -16.83 4.38
CA ALA A 33 1.94 -17.16 3.35
C ALA A 33 1.86 -18.64 2.95
N ASN A 34 1.73 -19.54 3.92
CA ASN A 34 1.58 -20.97 3.63
C ASN A 34 0.28 -21.27 2.89
N ALA A 35 -0.82 -20.59 3.22
CA ALA A 35 -2.06 -20.70 2.47
C ALA A 35 -1.92 -20.22 1.02
N TRP A 36 -1.24 -19.08 0.82
CA TRP A 36 -0.94 -18.57 -0.52
C TRP A 36 -0.06 -19.53 -1.34
N LEU A 37 1.03 -20.03 -0.74
CA LEU A 37 1.93 -20.97 -1.40
C LEU A 37 1.23 -22.27 -1.83
N ARG A 38 0.31 -22.78 -0.99
CA ARG A 38 -0.54 -23.93 -1.37
C ARG A 38 -1.45 -23.57 -2.55
N TYR A 39 -2.15 -22.44 -2.46
CA TYR A 39 -3.08 -21.99 -3.51
C TYR A 39 -2.39 -21.85 -4.88
N ILE A 40 -1.25 -21.16 -4.96
CA ILE A 40 -0.56 -20.97 -6.25
C ILE A 40 -0.04 -22.30 -6.82
N LYS A 41 0.39 -23.23 -5.96
CA LYS A 41 0.87 -24.55 -6.37
C LYS A 41 -0.29 -25.40 -6.90
N GLU A 42 -1.40 -25.44 -6.18
CA GLU A 42 -2.59 -26.23 -6.54
C GLU A 42 -3.26 -25.72 -7.82
N ASN A 43 -3.20 -24.42 -8.09
CA ASN A 43 -3.80 -23.79 -9.26
C ASN A 43 -2.80 -23.53 -10.40
N ASN A 44 -1.55 -23.97 -10.26
CA ASN A 44 -0.48 -23.78 -11.25
C ASN A 44 -0.32 -22.31 -11.70
N ILE A 45 -0.39 -21.39 -10.74
CA ILE A 45 -0.33 -19.94 -10.95
C ILE A 45 1.14 -19.47 -10.86
N ASP A 46 1.63 -18.82 -11.91
CA ASP A 46 2.96 -18.20 -11.92
C ASP A 46 2.93 -16.79 -11.29
N LEU A 47 2.86 -16.75 -9.96
CA LEU A 47 2.95 -15.52 -9.17
C LEU A 47 3.99 -15.65 -8.05
N PRO A 48 4.56 -14.52 -7.58
CA PRO A 48 5.52 -14.55 -6.49
C PRO A 48 4.96 -15.21 -5.23
N GLY A 49 5.71 -16.16 -4.66
CA GLY A 49 5.33 -16.81 -3.41
C GLY A 49 5.49 -15.92 -2.16
N LYS A 50 6.32 -14.88 -2.23
CA LYS A 50 6.55 -13.94 -1.12
C LYS A 50 5.56 -12.78 -1.18
N ILE A 51 4.63 -12.74 -0.23
CA ILE A 51 3.56 -11.74 -0.15
C ILE A 51 3.74 -10.69 0.95
N TRP A 52 4.64 -10.93 1.91
CA TRP A 52 4.85 -10.03 3.05
C TRP A 52 6.19 -9.30 3.00
N GLN A 53 6.17 -8.05 3.46
CA GLN A 53 7.37 -7.37 3.94
C GLN A 53 7.81 -7.97 5.28
N SER A 54 9.11 -7.90 5.58
CA SER A 54 9.68 -8.45 6.83
C SER A 54 9.15 -7.71 8.06
N LYS A 55 9.13 -6.37 8.02
CA LYS A 55 8.66 -5.52 9.12
C LYS A 55 7.15 -5.32 9.09
N PHE A 56 6.60 -4.83 10.19
CA PHE A 56 5.25 -4.29 10.29
C PHE A 56 5.29 -3.02 11.15
N TYR A 57 4.26 -2.19 11.03
CA TYR A 57 4.06 -1.02 11.89
C TYR A 57 3.03 -1.35 12.95
N ASP A 58 3.32 -1.02 14.19
CA ASP A 58 2.42 -1.14 15.32
C ASP A 58 2.25 0.20 16.04
N HIS A 59 1.05 0.40 16.59
CA HIS A 59 0.70 1.59 17.37
C HIS A 59 -0.20 1.17 18.53
N ILE A 60 0.18 1.53 19.76
CA ILE A 60 -0.62 1.24 20.95
C ILE A 60 -1.72 2.29 21.04
N ILE A 61 -2.96 1.85 20.83
CA ILE A 61 -4.13 2.73 20.91
C ILE A 61 -4.47 3.00 22.38
N ARG A 62 -4.48 4.28 22.76
CA ARG A 62 -4.75 4.71 24.15
C ARG A 62 -5.96 5.62 24.22
N GLY A 63 -7.05 5.10 24.78
CA GLY A 63 -8.29 5.83 24.99
C GLY A 63 -9.11 6.04 23.72
N GLU A 64 -10.28 6.65 23.90
CA GLU A 64 -11.31 6.75 22.85
C GLU A 64 -10.90 7.68 21.69
N GLN A 65 -10.23 8.79 21.98
CA GLN A 65 -9.84 9.76 20.96
C GLN A 65 -8.86 9.15 19.95
N ASP A 66 -7.84 8.44 20.43
CA ASP A 66 -6.86 7.75 19.59
C ASP A 66 -7.53 6.61 18.81
N PHE A 67 -8.37 5.81 19.48
CA PHE A 67 -9.16 4.78 18.81
C PHE A 67 -9.98 5.35 17.65
N LYS A 68 -10.71 6.44 17.89
CA LYS A 68 -11.52 7.11 16.86
C LYS A 68 -10.65 7.61 15.70
N ALA A 69 -9.46 8.15 15.98
CA ALA A 69 -8.53 8.60 14.95
C ALA A 69 -8.04 7.43 14.09
N GLN A 70 -7.53 6.34 14.69
CA GLN A 70 -7.04 5.17 13.95
C GLN A 70 -8.17 4.47 13.19
N HIS A 71 -9.33 4.30 13.82
CA HIS A 71 -10.51 3.69 13.21
C HIS A 71 -10.96 4.48 11.98
N THR A 72 -11.07 5.81 12.10
CA THR A 72 -11.42 6.70 10.99
C THR A 72 -10.38 6.61 9.86
N TYR A 73 -9.10 6.59 10.21
CA TYR A 73 -8.03 6.42 9.23
C TYR A 73 -8.16 5.11 8.45
N ILE A 74 -8.37 3.97 9.14
CA ILE A 74 -8.50 2.65 8.52
C ILE A 74 -9.71 2.61 7.58
N LEU A 75 -10.87 3.13 8.02
CA LEU A 75 -12.09 3.14 7.22
C LEU A 75 -11.98 4.04 5.98
N ASN A 76 -11.36 5.21 6.12
CA ASN A 76 -11.24 6.17 5.02
C ASN A 76 -10.08 5.84 4.07
N ASN A 77 -9.17 4.95 4.47
CA ASN A 77 -7.98 4.58 3.72
C ASN A 77 -8.26 4.17 2.26
N PRO A 78 -9.31 3.38 1.93
CA PRO A 78 -9.65 3.06 0.54
C PRO A 78 -10.02 4.29 -0.30
N ALA A 79 -10.89 5.17 0.21
CA ALA A 79 -11.32 6.38 -0.52
C ALA A 79 -10.15 7.35 -0.74
N VAL A 80 -9.38 7.61 0.32
CA VAL A 80 -8.20 8.49 0.26
C VAL A 80 -7.11 7.90 -0.65
N PHE A 81 -7.05 6.57 -0.80
CA PHE A 81 -6.15 5.92 -1.75
C PHE A 81 -6.58 6.20 -3.21
N GLU A 82 -7.87 6.05 -3.51
CA GLU A 82 -8.40 6.31 -4.85
C GLU A 82 -8.18 7.76 -5.26
N GLU A 83 -8.52 8.72 -4.39
CA GLU A 83 -8.32 10.15 -4.63
C GLU A 83 -6.84 10.48 -4.92
N ARG A 84 -5.91 9.94 -4.11
CA ARG A 84 -4.47 10.12 -4.34
C ARG A 84 -4.00 9.53 -5.67
N ARG A 85 -4.53 8.36 -6.06
CA ARG A 85 -4.20 7.74 -7.35
C ARG A 85 -4.66 8.60 -8.53
N HIS A 86 -5.87 9.18 -8.45
CA HIS A 86 -6.39 10.09 -9.46
C HIS A 86 -5.56 11.38 -9.56
N ALA A 87 -5.23 11.99 -8.42
CA ALA A 87 -4.37 13.19 -8.40
C ALA A 87 -2.99 12.94 -9.02
N GLN A 88 -2.36 11.79 -8.74
CA GLN A 88 -1.07 11.42 -9.31
C GLN A 88 -1.13 11.15 -10.82
N ALA A 89 -2.22 10.55 -11.32
CA ALA A 89 -2.41 10.35 -12.75
C ALA A 89 -2.54 11.68 -13.49
N ASN A 90 -3.38 12.59 -12.97
CA ASN A 90 -3.59 13.91 -13.55
C ASN A 90 -2.29 14.74 -13.58
N GLU A 91 -1.46 14.65 -12.54
CA GLU A 91 -0.17 15.35 -12.49
C GLU A 91 0.83 14.79 -13.51
N LYS A 92 0.85 13.48 -13.74
CA LYS A 92 1.68 12.85 -14.78
C LYS A 92 1.26 13.28 -16.19
N GLU A 93 -0.03 13.35 -16.45
CA GLU A 93 -0.59 13.82 -17.73
C GLU A 93 -0.23 15.28 -18.00
N ARG A 94 -0.32 16.15 -16.98
CA ARG A 94 0.09 17.56 -17.10
C ARG A 94 1.56 17.71 -17.45
N LYS A 95 2.44 16.95 -16.77
CA LYS A 95 3.89 16.99 -17.05
C LYS A 95 4.25 16.46 -18.43
N GLN A 96 3.57 15.41 -18.90
CA GLN A 96 3.78 14.85 -20.24
C GLN A 96 3.27 15.76 -21.35
N SER A 97 2.20 16.52 -21.10
CA SER A 97 1.66 17.48 -22.08
C SER A 97 2.60 18.68 -22.21
N GLN A 98 3.07 19.23 -21.08
CA GLN A 98 4.03 20.33 -21.06
C GLN A 98 5.39 19.99 -21.69
N SER A 99 5.88 18.76 -21.53
CA SER A 99 7.12 18.33 -22.18
C SER A 99 6.96 18.19 -23.70
N LYS A 100 5.79 17.75 -24.18
CA LYS A 100 5.49 17.63 -25.62
C LYS A 100 5.33 18.99 -26.29
N ASP A 101 4.67 19.94 -25.62
CA ASP A 101 4.50 21.30 -26.13
C ASP A 101 5.86 22.04 -26.22
N GLN A 102 6.77 21.77 -25.28
CA GLN A 102 8.15 22.29 -25.33
C GLN A 102 8.99 21.67 -26.45
N GLU A 103 8.92 20.35 -26.65
CA GLU A 103 9.61 19.66 -27.75
C GLU A 103 9.11 20.09 -29.14
N GLN A 104 7.81 20.38 -29.29
CA GLN A 104 7.26 20.92 -30.54
C GLN A 104 7.72 22.35 -30.82
N SER A 105 7.75 23.22 -29.80
CA SER A 105 8.24 24.60 -29.96
C SER A 105 9.75 24.67 -30.27
N THR A 106 10.56 23.76 -29.73
CA THR A 106 12.01 23.74 -30.05
C THR A 106 12.28 23.25 -31.47
N ASN A 107 11.51 22.29 -31.97
CA ASN A 107 11.68 21.77 -33.33
C ASN A 107 11.19 22.74 -34.42
N GLU A 108 10.21 23.59 -34.13
CA GLU A 108 9.76 24.63 -35.08
C GLU A 108 10.79 25.77 -35.22
N VAL A 109 11.46 26.15 -34.12
CA VAL A 109 12.47 27.22 -34.14
C VAL A 109 13.76 26.79 -34.85
N GLU A 110 14.19 25.53 -34.73
CA GLU A 110 15.36 25.01 -35.47
C GLU A 110 15.11 24.89 -36.99
N SER A 111 13.85 24.72 -37.42
CA SER A 111 13.53 24.62 -38.86
C SER A 111 13.51 25.96 -39.60
N ASP A 112 13.38 27.09 -38.88
CA ASP A 112 13.39 28.44 -39.45
C ASP A 112 14.81 29.05 -39.55
N GLU A 113 15.83 28.46 -38.89
CA GLU A 113 17.23 28.93 -38.95
C GLU A 113 18.07 28.28 -40.09
N GLU A 114 17.51 27.33 -40.86
CA GLU A 114 18.21 26.64 -41.96
C GLU A 114 17.96 27.22 -43.39
N LEU A 115 17.48 28.47 -43.53
CA LEU A 115 17.28 29.14 -44.84
C LEU A 115 18.22 30.33 -45.12
#